data_AF-A0A7Y1TK02-F1
#
_entry.id   AF-A0A7Y1TK02-F1
#
_cell.length_a   1.000
_cell.length_b   1.000
_cell.length_c   1.000
_cell.angle_alpha   90.00
_cell.angle_beta   90.00
_cell.angle_gamma   90.00
#
_symmetry.space_group_name_H-M   'P 1'
#
loop_
_entity.id
_entity.type
_entity.pdbx_description
1 polymer ?
#
loop_
_entity_poly.entity_id
_entity_poly.type
_entity_poly.pdbx_seq_one_letter_code
_entity_poly.pdbx_strand_id
1 'polypeptide(L)' 'MAKEESSEITLRITLDENRIPEKLNWSAEDGGIVDEEAKAMLLSVWDSKNKES' A
#
# COMPACT_ATOMS: atom_id res chain seq x y z
N MET A 1 -5.52 -11.29 26.91
CA MET A 1 -5.56 -11.56 25.46
C MET A 1 -5.15 -10.27 24.79
N ALA A 2 -4.11 -10.28 23.94
CA ALA A 2 -3.70 -9.07 23.25
C ALA A 2 -4.81 -8.65 22.28
N LYS A 3 -5.19 -7.38 22.28
CA LYS A 3 -6.15 -6.83 21.32
C LYS A 3 -5.44 -6.76 19.96
N GLU A 4 -6.00 -7.42 18.96
CA GLU A 4 -5.55 -7.26 17.58
C GLU A 4 -6.02 -5.88 17.11
N GLU A 5 -5.05 -4.99 16.84
CA GLU A 5 -5.31 -3.71 16.21
C GLU A 5 -5.04 -3.88 14.71
N SER A 6 -6.04 -3.61 13.88
CA SER A 6 -5.92 -3.60 12.43
C SER A 6 -5.81 -2.17 11.94
N SER A 7 -4.82 -1.90 11.09
CA SER A 7 -4.64 -0.61 10.43
C SER A 7 -4.73 -0.81 8.93
N GLU A 8 -5.43 0.09 8.23
CA GLU A 8 -5.57 0.03 6.79
C GLU A 8 -4.59 1.00 6.10
N ILE A 9 -3.91 0.47 5.07
CA ILE A 9 -3.13 1.27 4.13
C ILE A 9 -3.77 1.09 2.75
N THR A 10 -4.21 2.19 2.13
CA THR A 10 -4.80 2.17 0.79
C THR A 10 -3.78 2.68 -0.22
N LEU A 11 -3.60 1.94 -1.32
CA LEU A 11 -2.75 2.31 -2.45
C LEU A 11 -3.63 2.50 -3.68
N ARG A 12 -3.66 3.72 -4.24
CA ARG A 12 -4.41 4.05 -5.45
C ARG A 12 -3.46 4.31 -6.60
N ILE A 13 -3.54 3.49 -7.64
CA ILE A 13 -2.76 3.66 -8.86
C ILE A 13 -3.71 4.13 -9.96
N THR A 14 -3.41 5.28 -10.56
CA THR A 14 -4.12 5.79 -11.73
C THR A 14 -3.34 5.40 -12.99
N LEU A 15 -4.03 4.78 -13.93
CA LEU A 15 -3.48 4.31 -15.19
C LEU A 15 -3.94 5.20 -16.34
N ASP A 16 -3.13 5.31 -17.38
CA ASP A 16 -3.53 5.89 -18.67
C ASP A 16 -4.37 4.90 -19.52
N GLU A 17 -4.70 5.31 -20.75
CA GLU A 17 -5.45 4.50 -21.72
C GLU A 17 -4.74 3.20 -22.12
N ASN A 18 -3.41 3.14 -22.00
CA ASN A 18 -2.57 1.98 -22.30
C ASN A 18 -2.24 1.13 -21.06
N ARG A 19 -2.86 1.43 -19.90
CA ARG A 19 -2.64 0.78 -18.60
C ARG A 19 -1.26 1.05 -18.00
N ILE A 20 -0.62 2.16 -18.37
CA ILE A 20 0.65 2.61 -17.80
C ILE A 20 0.33 3.41 -16.53
N PRO A 21 0.93 3.08 -15.37
CA PRO A 21 0.80 3.88 -14.16
C PRO A 21 1.34 5.30 -14.35
N GLU A 22 0.49 6.30 -14.13
CA GLU A 22 0.89 7.72 -14.16
C GLU A 22 1.00 8.32 -12.77
N LYS A 23 0.05 7.98 -11.89
CA LYS A 23 -0.02 8.54 -10.54
C LYS A 23 -0.21 7.45 -9.51
N LEU A 24 0.42 7.64 -8.37
CA LEU A 24 0.24 6.79 -7.21
C LEU A 24 -0.07 7.69 -6.02
N ASN A 25 -1.16 7.38 -5.34
CA ASN A 25 -1.54 8.00 -4.09
C ASN A 25 -1.64 6.93 -3.01
N TRP A 26 -1.32 7.29 -1.77
CA TRP A 26 -1.46 6.38 -0.64
C TRP A 26 -2.05 7.09 0.58
N SER A 27 -2.76 6.32 1.38
CA SER A 27 -3.34 6.76 2.64
C SER A 27 -2.99 5.75 3.72
N ALA A 28 -2.71 6.24 4.93
CA ALA A 28 -2.51 5.42 6.12
C ALA A 28 -3.24 6.08 7.30
N GLU A 29 -4.25 5.39 7.81
CA GLU A 29 -5.18 5.92 8.82
C GLU A 29 -4.45 6.25 10.14
N ASP A 30 -3.59 5.35 10.61
CA ASP A 30 -2.77 5.56 11.82
C ASP A 30 -1.67 6.62 11.65
N GLY A 31 -1.23 6.84 10.41
CA GLY A 31 -0.20 7.82 10.09
C GLY A 31 -0.73 9.24 9.91
N GLY A 32 -2.05 9.42 9.85
CA GLY A 32 -2.69 10.69 9.48
C GLY A 32 -2.41 11.10 8.04
N ILE A 33 -2.08 10.13 7.17
CA ILE A 33 -1.70 10.37 5.77
C ILE A 33 -2.93 10.11 4.90
N VAL A 34 -3.34 11.11 4.12
CA VAL A 34 -4.56 11.06 3.32
C VAL A 34 -4.25 11.47 1.88
N ASP A 35 -4.37 10.52 0.96
CA ASP A 35 -4.26 10.70 -0.49
C ASP A 35 -2.95 11.36 -0.97
N GLU A 36 -1.86 11.14 -0.24
CA GLU A 36 -0.55 11.72 -0.54
C GLU A 36 0.05 11.10 -1.80
N GLU A 37 0.56 11.93 -2.70
CA GLU A 37 1.20 11.48 -3.93
C GLU A 37 2.58 10.91 -3.63
N ALA A 38 2.88 9.72 -4.18
CA ALA A 38 4.18 9.09 -4.05
C ALA A 38 4.83 8.91 -5.42
N LYS A 39 6.05 9.43 -5.56
CA LYS A 39 6.84 9.29 -6.79
C LYS A 39 7.36 7.86 -7.01
N ALA A 40 7.57 7.12 -5.93
CA ALA A 40 7.97 5.72 -5.93
C ALA A 40 7.65 5.10 -4.57
N MET A 41 7.37 3.79 -4.53
CA MET A 41 7.17 3.04 -3.30
C MET A 41 7.96 1.73 -3.34
N LEU A 42 8.45 1.30 -2.19
CA LEU A 42 9.02 -0.02 -1.98
C LEU A 42 8.08 -0.82 -1.07
N LEU A 43 7.33 -1.76 -1.63
CA LEU A 43 6.47 -2.67 -0.87
C LEU A 43 7.19 -4.00 -0.68
N SER A 44 7.45 -4.36 0.58
CA SER A 44 7.97 -5.69 0.93
C SER A 44 6.88 -6.45 1.69
N VAL A 45 6.30 -7.46 1.04
CA VAL A 45 5.30 -8.33 1.66
C VAL A 45 6.02 -9.57 2.19
N TRP A 46 5.93 -9.80 3.50
CA TRP A 46 6.42 -11.03 4.11
C TRP A 46 5.25 -11.96 4.36
N ASP A 47 5.19 -13.05 3.59
CA ASP A 47 4.28 -14.17 3.87
C ASP A 47 5.08 -15.31 4.52
N SER A 48 4.93 -15.46 5.83
CA SER A 48 5.59 -16.53 6.59
C SER A 48 5.04 -17.92 6.29
N LYS A 49 3.88 -18.05 5.63
CA LYS A 49 3.29 -19.34 5.25
C LYS A 49 3.84 -19.88 3.93
N ASN A 50 4.16 -19.00 2.98
CA ASN A 50 4.70 -19.38 1.67
C ASN A 50 6.22 -19.20 1.61
N LYS A 51 6.93 -19.94 2.46
CA LYS A 51 8.38 -20.10 2.34
C LYS A 51 8.63 -21.03 1.15
N GLU A 52 8.89 -20.49 -0.06
CA GLU A 52 9.45 -21.32 -1.12
C GLU A 52 10.76 -21.96 -0.59
N SER A 53 10.84 -23.28 -0.68
CA SER A 53 12.01 -24.09 -0.29
C SER A 53 13.03 -24.13 -1.40
#